data_AF-A0A1I4GSH6-F1
#
_entry.id   AF-A0A1I4GSH6-F1
#
_cell.length_a   1.000
_cell.length_b   1.000
_cell.length_c   1.000
_cell.angle_alpha   90.00
_cell.angle_beta   90.00
_cell.angle_gamma   90.00
#
_symmetry.space_group_name_H-M   'P 1'
#
loop_
_entity.id
_entity.type
_entity.pdbx_description
1 polymer ?
#
loop_
_entity_poly.entity_id
_entity_poly.type
_entity_poly.pdbx_seq_one_letter_code
_entity_poly.pdbx_strand_id
1 'polypeptide(L)' 'MPEVEEILKKVEELRDKLNKVAQEKNEKLTDPKIIAVSRELDSLLNTYHKLMTNKMIKLKKL' A
#
# COMPACT_ATOMS: atom_id res chain seq x y z
N MET A 1 14.78 6.14 5.92
CA MET A 1 14.00 6.74 7.03
C MET A 1 13.19 5.60 7.58
N PRO A 2 13.37 5.21 8.84
CA PRO A 2 12.78 3.98 9.38
C PRO A 2 11.28 3.85 9.09
N GLU A 3 10.52 4.92 9.29
CA GLU A 3 9.06 4.96 9.02
C GLU A 3 8.69 4.73 7.54
N VAL A 4 9.50 5.23 6.60
CA VAL A 4 9.26 5.07 5.16
C VAL A 4 9.55 3.63 4.73
N GLU A 5 10.62 3.04 5.26
CA GLU A 5 11.00 1.66 5.01
C GLU A 5 9.98 0.67 5.57
N GLU A 6 9.41 0.93 6.75
CA GLU A 6 8.33 0.14 7.32
C GLU A 6 7.05 0.18 6.49
N ILE A 7 6.68 1.35 5.95
CA ILE A 7 5.51 1.49 5.08
C ILE A 7 5.72 0.73 3.78
N LEU A 8 6.91 0.84 3.16
CA LEU A 8 7.23 0.10 1.95
C LEU A 8 7.20 -1.42 2.18
N LYS A 9 7.71 -1.89 3.32
CA LYS A 9 7.64 -3.32 3.67
C LYS A 9 6.19 -3.82 3.77
N LYS A 10 5.31 -3.05 4.44
CA LYS A 10 3.87 -3.40 4.53
C LYS A 10 3.15 -3.36 3.18
N VAL A 11 3.52 -2.41 2.32
CA VAL A 11 2.99 -2.32 0.94
C VAL A 11 3.34 -3.59 0.15
N GLU A 12 4.59 -4.04 0.23
CA GLU A 12 5.04 -5.26 -0.45
C GLU A 12 4.35 -6.52 0.10
N GLU A 13 4.24 -6.65 1.43
CA GLU A 13 3.51 -7.75 2.08
C GLU A 13 2.04 -7.83 1.64
N LEU A 14 1.34 -6.69 1.57
CA LEU A 14 -0.05 -6.63 1.13
C LEU A 14 -0.20 -6.85 -0.38
N ARG A 15 0.75 -6.40 -1.19
CA ARG A 15 0.76 -6.68 -2.64
C ARG A 15 0.86 -8.17 -2.89
N ASP A 16 1.77 -8.86 -2.19
CA ASP A 16 1.95 -10.30 -2.32
C ASP A 16 0.71 -11.07 -1.84
N LYS A 17 0.08 -10.63 -0.74
CA LYS A 17 -1.17 -11.21 -0.26
C LYS A 17 -2.29 -11.03 -1.28
N LEU A 18 -2.46 -9.83 -1.83
CA LEU A 18 -3.48 -9.55 -2.84
C LEU A 18 -3.27 -10.40 -4.10
N ASN A 19 -2.04 -10.50 -4.58
CA ASN A 19 -1.71 -11.30 -5.76
C ASN A 19 -1.96 -12.79 -5.54
N LYS A 20 -1.64 -13.33 -4.36
CA LYS A 20 -1.94 -14.73 -4.02
C LYS A 20 -3.43 -15.02 -4.04
N VAL A 21 -4.21 -14.17 -3.38
CA VAL A 21 -5.68 -14.32 -3.29
C VAL A 21 -6.33 -14.14 -4.67
N ALA A 22 -5.86 -13.17 -5.47
CA ALA A 22 -6.37 -12.94 -6.83
C ALA A 22 -5.99 -14.06 -7.83
N GLN A 23 -4.95 -14.85 -7.56
CA GLN A 23 -4.52 -15.98 -8.39
C GLN A 23 -5.24 -17.29 -8.05
N GLU A 24 -5.99 -17.35 -6.95
CA GLU A 24 -6.80 -18.51 -6.64
C GLU A 24 -7.90 -18.68 -7.70
N LYS A 25 -7.89 -19.83 -8.40
CA LYS A 25 -8.67 -20.09 -9.63
C LYS A 25 -10.19 -19.86 -9.54
N ASN A 26 -10.73 -19.64 -8.34
CA ASN A 26 -12.15 -19.45 -8.08
C ASN A 26 -12.49 -18.12 -7.40
N GLU A 27 -11.51 -17.29 -7.01
CA GLU A 27 -11.78 -16.01 -6.38
C GLU A 27 -12.01 -14.92 -7.43
N LYS A 28 -13.17 -14.26 -7.34
CA LYS A 28 -13.48 -13.11 -8.20
C LYS A 28 -12.82 -11.88 -7.62
N LEU A 29 -12.28 -10.99 -8.44
CA LEU A 29 -11.74 -9.70 -7.98
C LEU A 29 -12.75 -8.83 -7.22
N THR A 30 -14.04 -9.13 -7.36
CA THR A 30 -15.15 -8.50 -6.61
C THR A 30 -15.41 -9.15 -5.26
N ASP A 31 -14.65 -10.16 -4.85
CA ASP A 31 -14.77 -10.79 -3.54
C ASP A 31 -14.53 -9.73 -2.45
N PRO A 32 -15.41 -9.62 -1.44
CA PRO A 32 -15.25 -8.66 -0.36
C PRO A 32 -13.90 -8.73 0.35
N LYS A 33 -13.27 -9.91 0.44
CA LYS A 33 -11.93 -10.09 1.04
C LYS A 33 -10.84 -9.49 0.15
N ILE A 34 -10.90 -9.71 -1.16
CA ILE A 34 -9.97 -9.09 -2.13
C ILE A 34 -10.12 -7.57 -2.10
N ILE A 35 -11.35 -7.07 -2.08
CA ILE A 35 -11.64 -5.62 -2.00
C ILE A 35 -11.08 -5.04 -0.69
N ALA A 36 -11.23 -5.73 0.44
CA ALA A 36 -10.70 -5.27 1.72
C ALA A 36 -9.17 -5.15 1.70
N VAL A 37 -8.46 -6.17 1.21
CA VAL A 37 -6.98 -6.15 1.09
C VAL A 37 -6.53 -5.07 0.11
N SER A 38 -7.24 -4.87 -1.00
CA SER A 38 -6.95 -3.81 -1.98
C SER A 38 -7.10 -2.41 -1.38
N ARG A 39 -8.14 -2.17 -0.57
CA ARG A 39 -8.33 -0.88 0.13
C ARG A 39 -7.27 -0.60 1.18
N GLU A 40 -6.83 -1.64 1.88
CA GLU A 40 -5.76 -1.51 2.88
C GLU A 40 -4.43 -1.12 2.21
N LEU A 41 -4.10 -1.75 1.08
CA LEU A 41 -2.96 -1.41 0.25
C LEU A 41 -3.03 0.04 -0.25
N ASP A 42 -4.19 0.48 -0.75
CA ASP A 42 -4.40 1.85 -1.23
C ASP A 42 -4.21 2.89 -0.12
N SER A 43 -4.71 2.62 1.10
CA SER A 43 -4.53 3.49 2.26
C SER A 43 -3.05 3.66 2.65
N LEU A 44 -2.27 2.58 2.59
CA LEU A 44 -0.83 2.62 2.87
C LEU A 44 -0.06 3.40 1.79
N LEU A 45 -0.40 3.20 0.52
CA LEU A 45 0.19 3.97 -0.60
C LEU A 45 -0.12 5.47 -0.47
N ASN A 46 -1.35 5.83 -0.10
CA ASN A 46 -1.73 7.20 0.17
C ASN A 46 -0.94 7.80 1.35
N THR A 47 -0.67 7.01 2.39
CA THR A 47 0.13 7.43 3.55
C THR A 47 1.58 7.67 3.16
N TYR A 48 2.18 6.75 2.39
CA TYR A 48 3.51 6.92 1.81
C TYR A 48 3.60 8.20 0.98
N HIS A 49 2.62 8.41 0.07
CA HIS A 49 2.60 9.58 -0.80
C HIS A 49 2.54 10.89 -0.01
N LYS A 50 1.70 10.97 1.04
CA LYS A 50 1.62 12.15 1.92
C LYS A 50 2.95 12.42 2.64
N LEU A 51 3.60 11.40 3.17
CA LEU A 51 4.90 11.54 3.86
C LEU A 51 5.98 12.07 2.91
N MET A 52 6.04 11.54 1.68
CA MET A 52 7.01 11.98 0.68
C MET A 52 6.72 13.41 0.18
N THR A 53 5.46 13.76 -0.05
CA THR A 53 5.06 15.12 -0.45
C THR A 53 5.36 16.13 0.65
N ASN A 54 5.02 15.85 1.91
CA ASN A 54 5.32 16.72 3.04
C ASN A 54 6.84 16.92 3.24
N LYS A 55 7.63 15.87 3.02
CA LYS A 55 9.09 15.97 3.04
C LYS A 55 9.63 16.84 1.91
N MET A 56 9.10 16.70 0.69
CA MET A 56 9.49 17.51 -0.46
C MET A 56 9.16 18.99 -0.23
N ILE A 57 8.03 19.30 0.41
CA ILE A 57 7.65 20.66 0.80
C ILE A 57 8.61 21.22 1.87
N LYS A 58 9.02 20.42 2.87
CA LYS A 58 10.02 20.85 3.88
C LYS A 58 11.39 21.14 3.27
N LEU A 59 11.86 20.30 2.34
CA LEU A 59 13.14 20.48 1.65
C LEU A 59 13.17 21.70 0.72
N LYS A 60 12.04 22.07 0.11
CA LYS A 60 11.93 23.29 -0.73
C LYS A 60 11.85 24.60 0.07
N LYS A 61 11.65 24.53 1.39
CA LYS A 61 11.57 25.69 2.29
C LYS A 61 12.88 25.95 3.05
N LEU A 62 13.87 25.08 2.88
CA LEU A 62 15.25 25.21 3.37
C LEU A 62 16.13 25.72 2.23
#